data_AF-A0AAV5SRQ7-F1
#
_entry.id   AF-A0AAV5SRQ7-F1
#
_cell.length_a   1.000
_cell.length_b   1.000
_cell.length_c   1.000
_cell.angle_alpha   90.00
_cell.angle_beta   90.00
_cell.angle_gamma   90.00
#
_symmetry.space_group_name_H-M   'P 1'
#
loop_
_entity.id
_entity.type
_entity.pdbx_description
1 polymer ?
#
loop_
_entity_poly.entity_id
_entity_poly.type
_entity_poly.pdbx_seq_one_letter_code
_entity_poly.pdbx_strand_id
1 'polypeptide(L)'
;LIERNRKKLDEDQLWVLDQLKQEREQKKRIMDCQAADVAAASEKKSAHVDTKAIIEELKHSQAPAEQILDRERKRQIEAEMEQKEEAERKKKLQKADLNRKRAADQISFAVGLKRGVETGFVYRPPVLHINGPEMPPMEHLEAMGYLEHMRAPRKDALAGGFVAQLGAARALLEARIDL
;
A
#
# COMPACT_ATOMS: atom_id res chain seq x y z
N LEU A 1 10.06 23.72 -19.15
CA LEU A 1 8.69 23.18 -19.05
C LEU A 1 8.63 21.89 -18.22
N ILE A 2 9.46 20.88 -18.54
CA ILE A 2 9.47 19.56 -17.88
C ILE A 2 9.73 19.63 -16.36
N GLU A 3 10.67 20.46 -15.91
CA GLU A 3 10.93 20.61 -14.46
C GLU A 3 9.79 21.31 -13.69
N ARG A 4 9.03 22.17 -14.36
CA ARG A 4 7.89 22.87 -13.77
C ARG A 4 6.70 21.91 -13.59
N ASN A 5 6.55 20.95 -14.50
CA ASN A 5 5.57 19.87 -14.42
C ASN A 5 5.97 18.80 -13.38
N ARG A 6 7.27 18.58 -13.14
CA ARG A 6 7.74 17.68 -12.07
C ARG A 6 7.52 18.22 -10.66
N LYS A 7 7.50 19.54 -10.47
CA LYS A 7 7.35 20.17 -9.15
C LYS A 7 5.91 20.29 -8.66
N LYS A 8 4.93 20.24 -9.57
CA LYS A 8 3.51 20.26 -9.20
C LYS A 8 3.00 18.83 -9.16
N LEU A 9 2.47 18.43 -8.01
CA LEU A 9 1.69 17.20 -7.91
C LEU A 9 0.50 17.32 -8.86
N ASP A 10 0.21 16.25 -9.60
CA ASP A 10 -0.93 16.21 -10.50
C ASP A 10 -2.26 16.35 -9.72
N GLU A 11 -3.32 16.82 -10.36
CA GLU A 11 -4.64 16.98 -9.71
C GLU A 11 -5.13 15.63 -9.13
N ASP A 12 -4.90 14.55 -9.88
CA ASP A 12 -5.18 13.18 -9.44
C ASP A 12 -4.36 12.78 -8.20
N GLN A 13 -3.10 13.19 -8.13
CA GLN A 13 -2.23 12.88 -6.98
C GLN A 13 -2.68 13.63 -5.73
N LEU A 14 -3.13 14.89 -5.88
CA LEU A 14 -3.71 15.67 -4.78
C LEU A 14 -5.03 15.04 -4.31
N TRP A 15 -5.87 14.60 -5.24
CA TRP A 15 -7.13 13.92 -4.92
C TRP A 15 -6.90 12.62 -4.15
N VAL A 16 -5.94 11.78 -4.59
CA VAL A 16 -5.57 10.54 -3.89
C VAL A 16 -5.10 10.81 -2.46
N LEU A 17 -4.26 11.84 -2.27
CA LEU A 17 -3.78 12.22 -0.95
C LEU A 17 -4.91 12.68 -0.02
N ASP A 18 -5.87 13.44 -0.55
CA ASP A 18 -7.02 13.89 0.22
C ASP A 18 -7.93 12.71 0.62
N GLN A 19 -8.21 11.78 -0.30
CA GLN A 19 -8.99 10.58 0.01
C GLN A 19 -8.32 9.71 1.09
N LEU A 20 -7.00 9.51 1.00
CA LEU A 20 -6.25 8.76 2.03
C LEU A 20 -6.29 9.46 3.40
N LYS A 21 -6.28 10.79 3.42
CA LYS A 21 -6.42 11.56 4.66
C LYS A 21 -7.82 11.38 5.26
N GLN A 22 -8.87 11.49 4.44
CA GLN A 22 -10.25 11.29 4.87
C GLN A 22 -10.47 9.88 5.44
N GLU A 23 -9.96 8.84 4.79
CA GLU A 23 -10.06 7.47 5.30
C GLU A 23 -9.38 7.28 6.66
N ARG A 24 -8.21 7.89 6.86
CA ARG A 24 -7.49 7.84 8.15
C ARG A 24 -8.28 8.54 9.25
N GLU A 25 -8.83 9.71 8.96
CA GLU A 25 -9.67 10.43 9.92
C GLU A 25 -10.94 9.66 10.27
N GLN A 26 -11.61 9.06 9.29
CA GLN A 26 -12.80 8.22 9.54
C GLN A 26 -12.46 7.02 10.43
N LYS A 27 -11.37 6.32 10.13
CA LYS A 27 -10.89 5.20 10.96
C LYS A 27 -10.61 5.65 12.40
N LYS A 28 -9.98 6.81 12.58
CA LYS A 28 -9.72 7.37 13.90
C LYS A 28 -11.01 7.65 14.66
N ARG A 29 -11.99 8.32 14.03
CA ARG A 29 -13.30 8.60 14.66
C ARG A 29 -14.01 7.32 15.09
N ILE A 30 -13.99 6.27 14.27
CA ILE A 30 -14.60 4.99 14.61
C ILE A 30 -13.90 4.36 15.82
N MET A 31 -12.58 4.39 15.89
CA MET A 31 -11.83 3.90 17.05
C MET A 31 -12.12 4.69 18.31
N ASP A 32 -12.19 6.01 18.22
CA ASP A 32 -12.49 6.88 19.35
C ASP A 32 -13.92 6.63 19.89
N CYS A 33 -14.91 6.49 19.00
CA CYS A 33 -16.28 6.11 19.39
C CYS A 33 -16.32 4.73 20.06
N GLN A 34 -15.63 3.74 19.50
CA GLN A 34 -15.57 2.40 20.11
C GLN A 34 -14.91 2.41 21.48
N ALA A 35 -13.85 3.21 21.68
CA ALA A 35 -13.21 3.36 22.97
C ALA A 35 -14.16 4.01 23.99
N ALA A 36 -14.92 5.03 23.59
CA ALA A 36 -15.94 5.66 24.43
C ALA A 36 -17.06 4.69 24.82
N ASP A 37 -17.55 3.89 23.87
CA ASP A 37 -18.59 2.88 24.12
C ASP A 37 -18.11 1.79 25.09
N VAL A 38 -16.85 1.37 24.99
CA VAL A 38 -16.25 0.39 25.91
C VAL A 38 -16.11 0.96 27.32
N ALA A 39 -15.70 2.24 27.44
CA ALA A 39 -15.64 2.92 28.73
C ALA A 39 -17.04 3.05 29.36
N ALA A 40 -18.03 3.53 28.61
CA ALA A 40 -19.42 3.64 29.07
C ALA A 40 -20.03 2.27 29.43
N ALA A 41 -19.72 1.21 28.68
CA ALA A 41 -20.15 -0.14 29.00
C ALA A 41 -19.50 -0.70 30.28
N SER A 42 -18.27 -0.28 30.61
CA SER A 42 -17.62 -0.67 31.87
C SER A 42 -18.27 0.00 33.09
N GLU A 43 -18.75 1.24 32.95
CA GLU A 43 -19.56 1.92 33.96
C GLU A 43 -20.95 1.29 34.08
N LYS A 44 -21.61 0.93 32.98
CA LYS A 44 -22.91 0.23 33.00
C LYS A 44 -22.85 -1.18 33.60
N LYS A 45 -21.69 -1.81 33.77
CA LYS A 45 -21.58 -3.10 34.48
C LYS A 45 -21.83 -2.97 36.00
N SER A 46 -21.84 -1.75 36.55
CA SER A 46 -22.38 -1.51 37.88
C SER A 46 -23.90 -1.42 37.92
N ALA A 47 -24.59 -1.49 36.76
CA ALA A 47 -26.05 -1.58 36.65
C ALA A 47 -26.57 -2.99 36.93
N HIS A 48 -25.97 -3.67 37.91
CA HIS A 48 -26.70 -4.69 38.64
C HIS A 48 -27.82 -3.95 39.38
N VAL A 49 -29.05 -4.48 39.35
CA VAL A 49 -30.23 -3.88 40.00
C VAL A 49 -29.82 -3.30 41.34
N ASP A 50 -29.89 -1.98 41.47
CA ASP A 50 -29.39 -1.29 42.66
C ASP A 50 -30.41 -1.46 43.77
N THR A 51 -30.40 -2.67 44.35
CA THR A 51 -31.32 -3.11 45.39
C THR A 51 -31.34 -2.12 46.56
N LYS A 52 -30.22 -1.42 46.80
CA LYS A 52 -30.11 -0.35 47.79
C LYS A 52 -30.96 0.88 47.43
N ALA A 53 -30.97 1.29 46.17
CA ALA A 53 -31.81 2.40 45.70
C ALA A 53 -33.30 2.07 45.82
N ILE A 54 -33.71 0.84 45.51
CA ILE A 54 -35.10 0.38 45.68
C ILE A 54 -35.48 0.37 47.17
N ILE A 55 -34.59 -0.11 48.05
CA ILE A 55 -34.81 -0.10 49.50
C ILE A 55 -34.91 1.32 50.05
N GLU A 56 -34.09 2.26 49.56
CA GLU A 56 -34.16 3.67 49.95
C GLU A 56 -35.44 4.34 49.48
N GLU A 57 -35.90 4.10 48.25
CA GLU A 57 -37.16 4.65 47.74
C GLU A 57 -38.36 4.11 48.55
N LEU A 58 -38.35 2.81 48.89
CA LEU A 58 -39.37 2.20 49.75
C LEU A 58 -39.36 2.76 51.19
N LYS A 59 -38.20 3.24 51.68
CA LYS A 59 -38.06 3.80 53.03
C LYS A 59 -38.54 5.25 53.14
N HIS A 60 -38.33 6.05 52.10
CA HIS A 60 -38.53 7.51 52.16
C HIS A 60 -39.77 7.99 51.39
N SER A 61 -40.33 7.17 50.50
CA SER A 61 -41.52 7.51 49.74
C SER A 61 -42.79 7.06 50.46
N GLN A 62 -43.84 7.89 50.46
CA GLN A 62 -45.18 7.49 50.91
C GLN A 62 -46.03 6.87 49.79
N ALA A 63 -45.42 6.58 48.63
CA ALA A 63 -46.11 5.89 47.55
C ALA A 63 -46.34 4.41 47.91
N PRO A 64 -47.43 3.79 47.41
CA PRO A 64 -47.66 2.36 47.58
C PRO A 64 -46.51 1.52 47.04
N ALA A 65 -46.05 0.53 47.79
CA ALA A 65 -44.91 -0.31 47.43
C ALA A 65 -45.07 -1.00 46.07
N GLU A 66 -46.29 -1.39 45.70
CA GLU A 66 -46.56 -1.99 44.38
C GLU A 66 -46.23 -1.04 43.23
N GLN A 67 -46.52 0.25 43.38
CA GLN A 67 -46.28 1.23 42.32
C GLN A 67 -44.78 1.48 42.10
N ILE A 68 -43.97 1.40 43.16
CA ILE A 68 -42.50 1.52 43.09
C ILE A 68 -41.91 0.30 42.39
N LEU A 69 -42.36 -0.90 42.77
CA LEU A 69 -41.90 -2.15 42.15
C LEU A 69 -42.31 -2.27 40.67
N ASP A 70 -43.50 -1.79 40.30
CA ASP A 70 -43.96 -1.79 38.92
C ASP A 70 -43.19 -0.81 38.03
N ARG A 71 -42.75 0.34 38.56
CA ARG A 71 -41.87 1.28 37.84
C ARG A 71 -40.51 0.66 37.56
N GLU A 72 -39.93 -0.02 38.55
CA GLU A 72 -38.64 -0.68 38.41
C GLU A 72 -38.72 -1.88 37.47
N ARG A 73 -39.81 -2.67 37.50
CA ARG A 73 -40.05 -3.73 36.50
C ARG A 73 -40.15 -3.18 35.09
N LYS A 74 -40.87 -2.08 34.87
CA LYS A 74 -40.95 -1.43 33.55
C LYS A 74 -39.58 -0.95 33.07
N ARG A 75 -38.80 -0.32 33.94
CA ARG A 75 -37.45 0.15 33.66
C ARG A 75 -36.49 -1.01 33.34
N GLN A 76 -36.64 -2.16 34.00
CA GLN A 76 -35.88 -3.37 33.68
C GLN A 76 -36.23 -3.94 32.31
N ILE A 77 -37.52 -4.01 31.97
CA ILE A 77 -37.97 -4.52 30.67
C ILE A 77 -37.47 -3.61 29.53
N GLU A 78 -37.54 -2.30 29.70
CA GLU A 78 -37.06 -1.33 28.71
C GLU A 78 -35.54 -1.42 28.51
N ALA A 79 -34.78 -1.51 29.61
CA ALA A 79 -33.33 -1.71 29.54
C ALA A 79 -32.92 -3.05 28.91
N GLU A 80 -33.66 -4.13 29.18
CA GLU A 80 -33.42 -5.44 28.56
C GLU A 80 -33.73 -5.41 27.06
N MET A 81 -34.80 -4.74 26.65
CA MET A 81 -35.15 -4.57 25.24
C MET A 81 -34.09 -3.75 24.48
N GLU A 82 -33.61 -2.64 25.05
CA GLU A 82 -32.56 -1.82 24.46
C GLU A 82 -31.22 -2.57 24.36
N GLN A 83 -30.83 -3.33 25.40
CA GLN A 83 -29.64 -4.18 25.36
C GLN A 83 -29.75 -5.29 24.30
N LYS A 84 -30.95 -5.86 24.13
CA LYS A 84 -31.20 -6.91 23.13
C LYS A 84 -31.10 -6.35 21.71
N GLU A 85 -31.62 -5.14 21.47
CA GLU A 85 -31.49 -4.45 20.18
C GLU A 85 -30.04 -4.07 19.88
N GLU A 86 -29.32 -3.50 20.84
CA GLU A 86 -27.90 -3.19 20.70
C GLU A 86 -27.04 -4.44 20.47
N ALA A 87 -27.34 -5.54 21.17
CA ALA A 87 -26.65 -6.81 21.01
C ALA A 87 -26.90 -7.41 19.61
N GLU A 88 -28.13 -7.27 19.08
CA GLU A 88 -28.44 -7.71 17.72
C GLU A 88 -27.71 -6.85 16.68
N ARG A 89 -27.65 -5.52 16.87
CA ARG A 89 -26.89 -4.60 16.02
C ARG A 89 -25.40 -4.93 16.03
N LYS A 90 -24.82 -5.19 17.20
CA LYS A 90 -23.42 -5.64 17.37
C LYS A 90 -23.17 -6.98 16.69
N LYS A 91 -24.09 -7.95 16.82
CA LYS A 91 -24.00 -9.25 16.11
C LYS A 91 -24.04 -9.09 14.59
N LYS A 92 -24.90 -8.20 14.07
CA LYS A 92 -24.97 -7.90 12.62
C LYS A 92 -23.65 -7.28 12.12
N LEU A 93 -23.10 -6.31 12.84
CA LEU A 93 -21.78 -5.70 12.54
C LEU A 93 -20.65 -6.73 12.58
N GLN A 94 -20.59 -7.54 13.63
CA GLN A 94 -19.54 -8.55 13.80
C GLN A 94 -19.62 -9.64 12.73
N LYS A 95 -20.83 -10.02 12.29
CA LYS A 95 -21.04 -10.94 11.17
C LYS A 95 -20.61 -10.32 9.83
N ALA A 96 -20.87 -9.02 9.62
CA ALA A 96 -20.41 -8.30 8.43
C ALA A 96 -18.88 -8.20 8.39
N ASP A 97 -18.24 -7.90 9.52
CA ASP A 97 -16.78 -7.88 9.64
C ASP A 97 -16.15 -9.26 9.45
N LEU A 98 -16.78 -10.32 9.98
CA LEU A 98 -16.31 -11.70 9.77
C LEU A 98 -16.41 -12.10 8.29
N ASN A 99 -17.50 -11.73 7.62
CA ASN A 99 -17.66 -11.97 6.18
C ASN A 99 -16.63 -11.18 5.36
N ARG A 100 -16.36 -9.92 5.74
CA ARG A 100 -15.32 -9.09 5.11
C ARG A 100 -13.92 -9.67 5.33
N LYS A 101 -13.62 -10.18 6.52
CA LYS A 101 -12.37 -10.88 6.82
C LYS A 101 -12.24 -12.17 6.01
N ARG A 102 -13.28 -12.99 5.94
CA ARG A 102 -13.29 -14.19 5.08
C ARG A 102 -13.12 -13.86 3.60
N ALA A 103 -13.74 -12.78 3.12
CA ALA A 103 -13.56 -12.31 1.75
C ALA A 103 -12.11 -11.83 1.52
N ALA A 104 -11.53 -11.09 2.46
CA ALA A 104 -10.12 -10.68 2.39
C ALA A 104 -9.17 -11.88 2.43
N ASP A 105 -9.45 -12.89 3.26
CA ASP A 105 -8.67 -14.13 3.33
C ASP A 105 -8.81 -14.92 2.02
N GLN A 106 -10.02 -15.04 1.45
CA GLN A 106 -10.22 -15.67 0.14
C GLN A 106 -9.48 -14.94 -0.98
N ILE A 107 -9.45 -13.60 -0.97
CA ILE A 107 -8.65 -12.80 -1.91
C ILE A 107 -7.15 -13.03 -1.69
N SER A 108 -6.72 -13.23 -0.44
CA SER A 108 -5.32 -13.49 -0.07
C SER A 108 -4.82 -14.87 -0.54
N PHE A 109 -5.72 -15.83 -0.73
CA PHE A 109 -5.41 -17.18 -1.26
C PHE A 109 -5.67 -17.32 -2.77
N ALA A 110 -6.52 -16.48 -3.38
CA ALA A 110 -6.95 -16.64 -4.77
C ALA A 110 -5.97 -16.11 -5.83
N VAL A 111 -4.92 -15.40 -5.45
CA VAL A 111 -3.85 -15.01 -6.37
C VAL A 111 -2.56 -15.28 -5.65
N GLY A 112 -1.61 -15.95 -6.32
CA GLY A 112 -0.22 -15.97 -5.93
C GLY A 112 0.34 -14.55 -5.97
N LEU A 113 -0.08 -13.73 -5.00
CA LEU A 113 0.40 -12.40 -4.74
C LEU A 113 1.79 -12.65 -4.14
N LYS A 114 2.76 -12.84 -5.03
CA LYS A 114 4.17 -12.67 -4.71
C LYS A 114 4.25 -11.31 -4.02
N ARG A 115 4.29 -11.35 -2.68
CA ARG A 115 4.50 -10.19 -1.82
C ARG A 115 5.92 -9.76 -2.10
N GLY A 116 6.02 -8.92 -3.09
CA GLY A 116 7.22 -8.71 -3.85
C GLY A 116 6.75 -8.09 -5.14
N VAL A 117 6.54 -6.78 -5.11
CA VAL A 117 7.08 -5.97 -6.20
C VAL A 117 8.57 -6.29 -6.21
N GLU A 118 8.94 -7.45 -6.76
CA GLU A 118 10.28 -7.68 -7.28
C GLU A 118 10.42 -6.53 -8.24
N THR A 119 11.20 -5.54 -7.83
CA THR A 119 11.49 -4.32 -8.56
C THR A 119 11.43 -4.64 -10.05
N GLY A 120 10.40 -4.15 -10.75
CA GLY A 120 10.19 -4.49 -12.15
C GLY A 120 11.52 -4.35 -12.88
N PHE A 121 11.81 -5.27 -13.80
CA PHE A 121 13.13 -5.42 -14.42
C PHE A 121 13.88 -4.08 -14.55
N VAL A 122 14.93 -3.91 -13.74
CA VAL A 122 15.77 -2.73 -13.80
C VAL A 122 16.90 -3.04 -14.75
N TYR A 123 16.87 -2.44 -15.93
CA TYR A 123 17.96 -2.57 -16.89
C TYR A 123 19.25 -2.01 -16.25
N ARG A 124 20.26 -2.87 -16.12
CA ARG A 124 21.63 -2.47 -15.81
C ARG A 124 22.46 -2.67 -17.08
N PRO A 125 23.09 -1.61 -17.62
CA PRO A 125 24.00 -1.76 -18.75
C PRO A 125 25.09 -2.80 -18.42
N PRO A 126 25.48 -3.66 -19.37
CA PRO A 126 26.56 -4.61 -19.14
C PRO A 126 27.87 -3.84 -18.90
N VAL A 127 28.62 -4.26 -17.89
CA VAL A 127 29.96 -3.75 -17.62
C VAL A 127 30.93 -4.59 -18.45
N LEU A 128 31.39 -4.02 -19.57
CA LEU A 128 32.40 -4.66 -20.41
C LEU A 128 33.78 -4.34 -19.82
N HIS A 129 34.50 -5.38 -19.39
CA HIS A 129 35.88 -5.24 -18.96
C HIS A 129 36.74 -5.16 -20.22
N ILE A 130 37.23 -3.96 -20.54
CA ILE A 130 38.11 -3.75 -21.68
C ILE A 130 39.54 -4.06 -21.22
N ASN A 131 40.10 -5.17 -21.72
CA ASN A 131 41.46 -5.57 -21.42
C ASN A 131 42.43 -5.01 -22.46
N GLY A 132 43.68 -4.80 -22.05
CA GLY A 132 44.76 -4.38 -22.94
C GLY A 132 44.86 -2.87 -23.22
N PRO A 133 45.84 -2.48 -24.04
CA PRO A 133 46.22 -1.08 -24.25
C PRO A 133 45.12 -0.26 -24.91
N GLU A 134 45.16 1.06 -24.73
CA GLU A 134 44.19 1.98 -25.34
C GLU A 134 44.11 1.81 -26.87
N MET A 135 42.92 2.06 -27.42
CA MET A 135 42.68 1.91 -28.84
C MET A 135 43.42 3.03 -29.59
N PRO A 136 44.26 2.71 -30.57
CA PRO A 136 44.95 3.73 -31.35
C PRO A 136 43.95 4.62 -32.13
N PRO A 137 44.22 5.91 -32.28
CA PRO A 137 43.36 6.81 -33.04
C PRO A 137 43.28 6.36 -34.52
N MET A 138 42.13 6.55 -35.16
CA MET A 138 41.88 6.08 -36.54
C MET A 138 42.94 6.55 -37.55
N GLU A 139 43.45 7.77 -37.38
CA GLU A 139 44.47 8.38 -38.25
C GLU A 139 45.79 7.60 -38.24
N HIS A 140 46.12 6.95 -37.12
CA HIS A 140 47.37 6.21 -36.97
C HIS A 140 47.26 4.76 -37.44
N LEU A 141 46.05 4.24 -37.68
CA LEU A 141 45.84 2.84 -38.07
C LEU A 141 46.57 2.46 -39.37
N GLU A 142 46.64 3.41 -40.32
CA GLU A 142 47.38 3.22 -41.57
C GLU A 142 48.89 3.19 -41.33
N ALA A 143 49.41 4.15 -40.55
CA ALA A 143 50.83 4.24 -40.23
C ALA A 143 51.36 3.03 -39.44
N MET A 144 50.51 2.40 -38.61
CA MET A 144 50.84 1.19 -37.85
C MET A 144 50.61 -0.11 -38.63
N GLY A 145 50.21 -0.04 -39.91
CA GLY A 145 50.05 -1.21 -40.77
C GLY A 145 48.77 -2.03 -40.55
N TYR A 146 47.83 -1.58 -39.70
CA TYR A 146 46.59 -2.33 -39.44
C TYR A 146 45.67 -2.46 -40.66
N LEU A 147 45.89 -1.65 -41.70
CA LEU A 147 45.11 -1.66 -42.93
C LEU A 147 45.73 -2.51 -44.05
N GLU A 148 46.95 -3.03 -43.88
CA GLU A 148 47.70 -3.69 -44.96
C GLU A 148 46.99 -4.95 -45.51
N HIS A 149 46.29 -5.67 -44.65
CA HIS A 149 45.54 -6.88 -45.02
C HIS A 149 44.02 -6.66 -45.12
N MET A 150 43.57 -5.40 -45.00
CA MET A 150 42.15 -5.07 -45.10
C MET A 150 41.73 -4.96 -46.56
N ARG A 151 40.60 -5.59 -46.91
CA ARG A 151 40.02 -5.50 -48.25
C ARG A 151 39.58 -4.05 -48.54
N ALA A 152 39.92 -3.56 -49.72
CA ALA A 152 39.45 -2.25 -50.20
C ALA A 152 37.91 -2.17 -50.20
N PRO A 153 37.33 -1.06 -49.70
CA PRO A 153 35.87 -0.90 -49.66
C PRO A 153 35.28 -0.85 -51.07
N ARG A 154 34.14 -1.53 -51.27
CA ARG A 154 33.38 -1.46 -52.53
C ARG A 154 32.72 -0.08 -52.64
N LYS A 155 32.49 0.41 -53.86
CA LYS A 155 31.88 1.73 -54.10
C LYS A 155 30.53 1.91 -53.38
N ASP A 156 29.69 0.87 -53.38
CA ASP A 156 28.39 0.89 -52.69
C ASP A 156 28.54 0.96 -51.16
N ALA A 157 29.57 0.30 -50.61
CA ALA A 157 29.86 0.34 -49.17
C ALA A 157 30.41 1.71 -48.75
N LEU A 158 31.22 2.34 -49.60
CA LEU A 158 31.73 3.70 -49.37
C LEU A 158 30.58 4.72 -49.32
N ALA A 159 29.58 4.59 -50.20
CA ALA A 159 28.37 5.43 -50.17
C ALA A 159 27.53 5.21 -48.89
N GLY A 160 27.61 4.03 -48.29
CA GLY A 160 27.05 3.71 -46.97
C GLY A 160 27.92 4.14 -45.78
N GLY A 161 29.02 4.88 -46.02
CA GLY A 161 29.92 5.38 -44.97
C GLY A 161 30.94 4.36 -44.46
N PHE A 162 31.10 3.21 -45.12
CA PHE A 162 32.10 2.22 -44.74
C PHE A 162 33.51 2.64 -45.21
N VAL A 163 34.45 2.67 -44.26
CA VAL A 163 35.88 2.91 -44.47
C VAL A 163 36.67 1.74 -43.89
N ALA A 164 37.79 1.34 -44.51
CA ALA A 164 38.61 0.22 -44.03
C ALA A 164 39.08 0.41 -42.56
N GLN A 165 39.36 1.66 -42.16
CA GLN A 165 39.67 2.06 -40.79
C GLN A 165 38.60 1.64 -39.78
N LEU A 166 37.31 1.74 -40.15
CA LEU A 166 36.19 1.36 -39.29
C LEU A 166 36.18 -0.15 -39.05
N GLY A 167 36.49 -0.94 -40.07
CA GLY A 167 36.60 -2.40 -39.95
C GLY A 167 37.74 -2.82 -39.02
N ALA A 168 38.91 -2.20 -39.17
CA ALA A 168 40.07 -2.45 -38.32
C ALA A 168 39.82 -2.03 -36.86
N ALA A 169 39.25 -0.84 -36.64
CA ALA A 169 38.91 -0.35 -35.30
C ALA A 169 37.90 -1.26 -34.59
N ARG A 170 36.92 -1.80 -35.32
CA ARG A 170 35.97 -2.77 -34.78
C ARG A 170 36.65 -4.08 -34.38
N ALA A 171 37.51 -4.63 -35.23
CA ALA A 171 38.24 -5.86 -34.92
C ALA A 171 39.15 -5.70 -33.69
N LEU A 172 39.81 -4.55 -33.56
CA LEU A 172 40.63 -4.21 -32.38
C LEU A 172 39.78 -4.08 -31.11
N LEU A 173 38.58 -3.50 -31.20
CA LEU A 173 37.67 -3.40 -30.06
C LEU A 173 37.16 -4.77 -29.63
N GLU A 174 36.75 -5.61 -30.58
CA GLU A 174 36.29 -6.98 -30.30
C GLU A 174 37.40 -7.83 -29.66
N ALA A 175 38.65 -7.67 -30.10
CA ALA A 175 39.80 -8.37 -29.50
C ALA A 175 40.12 -7.94 -28.05
N ARG A 176 39.62 -6.78 -27.59
CA ARG A 176 39.84 -6.26 -26.24
C ARG A 176 38.73 -6.61 -25.25
N ILE A 177 37.60 -7.10 -25.75
CA ILE A 177 36.46 -7.47 -24.92
C ILE A 177 36.53 -8.99 -24.73
N ASP A 178 36.91 -9.42 -23.53
CA ASP A 178 36.76 -10.82 -23.16
C ASP A 178 35.27 -11.10 -22.94
N LEU A 179 34.69 -11.96 -23.78
CA LEU A 179 33.30 -12.42 -23.72
C LEU A 179 33.17 -13.75 -22.96
#